data_AF-A0A2G9MDL9-F1
#
_entry.id   AF-A0A2G9MDL9-F1
#
_cell.length_a   1.000
_cell.length_b   1.000
_cell.length_c   1.000
_cell.angle_alpha   90.00
_cell.angle_beta   90.00
_cell.angle_gamma   90.00
#
_symmetry.space_group_name_H-M   'P 1'
#
loop_
_entity.id
_entity.type
_entity.pdbx_description
1 polymer ?
#
loop_
_entity_poly.entity_id
_entity_poly.type
_entity_poly.pdbx_seq_one_letter_code
_entity_poly.pdbx_strand_id
1 'polypeptide(L)'
;MPILTKSAILKFYKRRDIQDAIIIHAKNKEIGMRFGDGFGKRPDVLTYPRDILELALQGVTSLHASEEIWDNPLAISSDLSKKELNELRIGWDLMLDIDCAILEYSRICADLVIQFLTYCGVKDISVKFSGNKGFHIGVPFEAFPTTVGNEKMKDMFPDAPRKIALYIKENIKEELGKRIMQLENNNFSSIVEKTKTAKEDITYYKKNEMGTQVPHLNVEPFLEIDTILLSSRHLYRMPYSFHEKSGLVSLPIDPFNVMEFEKSMAMPEKVLTPMFTFLDRNCTGESARNLLVQALDFKVKAEDEEPEKRDYEEISITSPITEEFFPPCIQYIFKGMDDGKKRGMFILSNFLGKLGWQKKDIEQFILRWNPHNPEQLRMSYIKGQLSSFTPGNKLPPNCSNDAYYTGIGICHPDRLCKYIKNPVNYTIAKWRRHLRDNEEKKPESE
;
A
#
# COMPACT_ATOMS: atom_id res chain seq x y z
N MET A 1 -21.20 13.85 10.81
CA MET A 1 -20.62 12.53 11.15
C MET A 1 -20.36 12.52 12.64
N PRO A 2 -20.60 11.41 13.35
CA PRO A 2 -20.30 11.33 14.78
C PRO A 2 -18.79 11.47 14.98
N ILE A 3 -18.39 12.40 15.85
CA ILE A 3 -16.99 12.52 16.29
C ILE A 3 -16.67 11.26 17.09
N LEU A 4 -15.58 10.56 16.74
CA LEU A 4 -15.14 9.39 17.48
C LEU A 4 -14.68 9.81 18.88
N THR A 5 -15.42 9.41 19.92
CA THR A 5 -15.11 9.76 21.31
C THR A 5 -14.49 8.57 22.05
N LYS A 6 -13.64 8.88 23.05
CA LYS A 6 -13.08 7.85 23.95
C LYS A 6 -14.18 7.01 24.62
N SER A 7 -15.30 7.63 24.98
CA SER A 7 -16.45 6.93 25.57
C SER A 7 -17.06 5.91 24.61
N ALA A 8 -17.26 6.28 23.34
CA ALA A 8 -17.78 5.37 22.32
C ALA A 8 -16.85 4.17 22.09
N ILE A 9 -15.54 4.42 21.98
CA ILE A 9 -14.52 3.38 21.82
C ILE A 9 -14.58 2.39 22.99
N LEU A 10 -14.52 2.90 24.22
CA LEU A 10 -14.52 2.08 25.42
C LEU A 10 -15.81 1.27 25.56
N LYS A 11 -16.97 1.87 25.30
CA LYS A 11 -18.26 1.17 25.36
C LYS A 11 -18.31 0.01 24.36
N PHE A 12 -17.79 0.21 23.15
CA PHE A 12 -17.79 -0.81 22.11
C PHE A 12 -16.77 -1.93 22.38
N TYR A 13 -15.51 -1.60 22.61
CA TYR A 13 -14.45 -2.58 22.88
C TYR A 13 -14.55 -3.25 24.25
N LYS A 14 -15.41 -2.77 25.16
CA LYS A 14 -15.77 -3.48 26.38
C LYS A 14 -16.67 -4.70 26.13
N ARG A 15 -17.38 -4.75 25.00
CA ARG A 15 -18.32 -5.84 24.71
C ARG A 15 -17.55 -7.14 24.45
N ARG A 16 -17.93 -8.22 25.13
CA ARG A 16 -17.19 -9.48 25.10
C ARG A 16 -17.21 -10.16 23.72
N ASP A 17 -18.37 -10.15 23.07
CA ASP A 17 -18.56 -10.63 21.70
C ASP A 17 -17.59 -9.97 20.70
N ILE A 18 -17.41 -8.65 20.79
CA ILE A 18 -16.47 -7.89 19.96
C ILE A 18 -15.02 -8.29 20.25
N GLN A 19 -14.65 -8.40 21.53
CA GLN A 19 -13.30 -8.81 21.91
C GLN A 19 -12.97 -10.19 21.36
N ASP A 20 -13.88 -11.16 21.54
CA ASP A 20 -13.69 -12.52 21.06
C ASP A 20 -13.57 -12.57 19.53
N ALA A 21 -14.41 -11.84 18.80
CA ALA A 21 -14.33 -11.80 17.34
C ALA A 21 -13.04 -11.18 16.81
N ILE A 22 -12.54 -10.12 17.46
CA ILE A 22 -11.24 -9.51 17.13
C ILE A 22 -10.10 -10.50 17.38
N ILE A 23 -10.09 -11.20 18.52
CA ILE A 23 -9.05 -12.17 18.86
C ILE A 23 -9.06 -13.37 17.92
N ILE A 24 -10.24 -13.90 17.58
CA ILE A 24 -10.36 -14.98 16.59
C ILE A 24 -9.73 -14.57 15.26
N HIS A 25 -10.00 -13.35 14.80
CA HIS A 25 -9.42 -12.83 13.56
C HIS A 25 -7.91 -12.55 13.66
N ALA A 26 -7.42 -12.14 14.84
CA ALA A 26 -6.00 -11.81 15.06
C ALA A 26 -5.07 -13.03 15.07
N LYS A 27 -5.61 -14.23 15.24
CA LYS A 27 -4.84 -15.46 15.39
C LYS A 27 -3.85 -15.65 14.23
N ASN A 28 -2.58 -15.89 14.58
CA ASN A 28 -1.48 -16.11 13.63
C ASN A 28 -1.23 -14.93 12.65
N LYS A 29 -1.66 -13.70 12.96
CA LYS A 29 -1.41 -12.52 12.13
C LYS A 29 -0.51 -11.51 12.84
N GLU A 30 0.23 -10.73 12.06
CA GLU A 30 0.89 -9.54 12.57
C GLU A 30 -0.17 -8.47 12.83
N ILE A 31 -0.15 -7.87 14.02
CA ILE A 31 -1.09 -6.82 14.40
C ILE A 31 -0.43 -5.45 14.35
N GLY A 32 -1.14 -4.49 13.77
CA GLY A 32 -0.81 -3.07 13.81
C GLY A 32 -1.89 -2.31 14.57
N MET A 33 -1.46 -1.47 15.51
CA MET A 33 -2.36 -0.68 16.33
C MET A 33 -2.28 0.80 15.96
N ARG A 34 -3.41 1.49 16.00
CA ARG A 34 -3.48 2.94 15.78
C ARG A 34 -4.03 3.63 17.03
N PHE A 35 -3.36 4.69 17.45
CA PHE A 35 -3.69 5.52 18.61
C PHE A 35 -4.03 6.93 18.13
N GLY A 36 -5.23 7.13 17.58
CA GLY A 36 -5.58 8.40 16.93
C GLY A 36 -4.74 8.61 15.68
N ASP A 37 -3.82 9.57 15.70
CA ASP A 37 -2.90 9.83 14.58
C ASP A 37 -1.56 9.09 14.69
N GLY A 38 -1.30 8.43 15.83
CA GLY A 38 -0.09 7.65 16.06
C GLY A 38 -0.24 6.16 15.71
N PHE A 39 0.88 5.48 15.49
CA PHE A 39 0.93 4.04 15.25
C PHE A 39 1.72 3.32 16.35
N GLY A 40 1.25 2.14 16.74
CA GLY A 40 1.95 1.22 17.63
C GLY A 40 3.20 0.63 16.98
N LYS A 41 4.08 0.06 17.82
CA LYS A 41 5.24 -0.68 17.33
C LYS A 41 4.80 -1.99 16.67
N ARG A 42 5.64 -2.50 15.77
CA ARG A 42 5.42 -3.74 15.02
C ARG A 42 6.71 -4.58 14.99
N PRO A 43 6.62 -5.93 14.92
CA PRO A 43 5.38 -6.71 14.93
C PRO A 43 4.72 -6.73 16.32
N ASP A 44 3.42 -7.03 16.36
CA ASP A 44 2.66 -7.23 17.59
C ASP A 44 1.62 -8.34 17.39
N VAL A 45 1.04 -8.84 18.48
CA VAL A 45 0.01 -9.90 18.49
C VAL A 45 -1.10 -9.59 19.50
N LEU A 46 -2.28 -10.17 19.27
CA LEU A 46 -3.39 -10.12 20.22
C LEU A 46 -3.80 -11.53 20.59
N THR A 47 -3.77 -11.86 21.88
CA THR A 47 -4.04 -13.23 22.36
C THR A 47 -5.22 -13.27 23.32
N TYR A 48 -5.35 -12.29 24.21
CA TYR A 48 -6.40 -12.31 25.22
C TYR A 48 -7.48 -11.27 24.91
N PRO A 49 -8.77 -11.64 24.97
CA PRO A 49 -9.87 -10.69 24.71
C PRO A 49 -9.84 -9.43 25.57
N ARG A 50 -9.34 -9.53 26.81
CA ARG A 50 -9.20 -8.39 27.72
C ARG A 50 -8.20 -7.35 27.22
N ASP A 51 -7.19 -7.76 26.44
CA ASP A 51 -6.18 -6.87 25.86
C ASP A 51 -6.84 -5.77 25.01
N ILE A 52 -7.94 -6.09 24.32
CA ILE A 52 -8.68 -5.14 23.49
C ILE A 52 -9.22 -3.96 24.32
N LEU A 53 -9.77 -4.24 25.51
CA LEU A 53 -10.25 -3.20 26.41
C LEU A 53 -9.09 -2.41 27.02
N GLU A 54 -7.99 -3.07 27.35
CA GLU A 54 -6.80 -2.41 27.92
C GLU A 54 -6.15 -1.46 26.90
N LEU A 55 -6.05 -1.88 25.65
CA LEU A 55 -5.61 -1.03 24.53
C LEU A 55 -6.58 0.14 24.30
N ALA A 56 -7.88 -0.09 24.39
CA ALA A 56 -8.89 0.98 24.31
C ALA A 56 -8.71 2.02 25.43
N LEU A 57 -8.40 1.58 26.66
CA LEU A 57 -8.10 2.48 27.79
C LEU A 57 -6.85 3.33 27.54
N GLN A 58 -5.85 2.74 26.88
CA GLN A 58 -4.62 3.40 26.42
C GLN A 58 -4.82 4.29 25.18
N GLY A 59 -6.03 4.30 24.59
CA GLY A 59 -6.38 5.19 23.49
C GLY A 59 -6.24 4.58 22.10
N VAL A 60 -6.21 3.25 21.98
CA VAL A 60 -6.28 2.60 20.66
C VAL A 60 -7.62 2.95 20.00
N THR A 61 -7.57 3.35 18.74
CA THR A 61 -8.75 3.61 17.91
C THR A 61 -9.06 2.40 17.06
N SER A 62 -8.07 1.90 16.33
CA SER A 62 -8.27 0.81 15.37
C SER A 62 -7.13 -0.20 15.37
N LEU A 63 -7.49 -1.43 15.00
CA LEU A 63 -6.60 -2.57 14.89
C LEU A 63 -6.53 -3.00 13.43
N HIS A 64 -5.36 -3.44 13.02
CA HIS A 64 -5.07 -3.89 11.66
C HIS A 64 -4.34 -5.22 11.74
N ALA A 65 -4.55 -6.09 10.76
CA ALA A 65 -3.94 -7.41 10.71
C ALA A 65 -3.31 -7.67 9.33
N SER A 66 -2.27 -8.51 9.30
CA SER A 66 -1.65 -8.93 8.05
C SER A 66 -2.54 -9.87 7.25
N GLU A 67 -2.36 -9.87 5.93
CA GLU A 67 -2.90 -10.91 5.05
C GLU A 67 -2.16 -12.23 5.21
N GLU A 68 -0.84 -12.12 5.40
CA GLU A 68 0.04 -13.25 5.68
C GLU A 68 -0.29 -13.83 7.05
N ILE A 69 -0.25 -15.16 7.12
CA ILE A 69 -0.46 -15.96 8.32
C ILE A 69 0.91 -16.53 8.71
N TRP A 70 1.30 -16.29 9.96
CA TRP A 70 2.63 -16.58 10.48
C TRP A 70 2.57 -17.64 11.57
N ASP A 71 3.59 -18.51 11.60
CA ASP A 71 3.78 -19.45 12.70
C ASP A 71 4.04 -18.69 14.01
N ASN A 72 4.99 -17.74 13.96
CA ASN A 72 5.30 -16.82 15.04
C ASN A 72 5.36 -15.38 14.52
N PRO A 73 4.27 -14.59 14.61
CA PRO A 73 4.26 -13.21 14.12
C PRO A 73 5.29 -12.30 14.80
N LEU A 74 5.73 -12.57 16.04
CA LEU A 74 6.72 -11.74 16.73
C LEU A 74 8.15 -11.94 16.20
N ALA A 75 8.39 -13.01 15.43
CA ALA A 75 9.71 -13.30 14.85
C ALA A 75 9.98 -12.54 13.54
N ILE A 76 8.96 -11.93 12.92
CA ILE A 76 9.14 -11.25 11.63
C ILE A 76 9.81 -9.89 11.82
N SER A 77 10.67 -9.50 10.88
CA SER A 77 11.28 -8.17 10.85
C SER A 77 11.45 -7.69 9.41
N SER A 78 11.72 -6.40 9.22
CA SER A 78 12.03 -5.84 7.89
C SER A 78 13.42 -6.23 7.39
N ASP A 79 14.25 -6.79 8.26
CA ASP A 79 15.63 -7.15 7.97
C ASP A 79 15.74 -8.60 7.46
N LEU A 80 14.67 -9.39 7.62
CA LEU A 80 14.60 -10.75 7.09
C LEU A 80 14.51 -10.75 5.56
N SER A 81 15.21 -11.69 4.95
CA SER A 81 15.09 -11.98 3.52
C SER A 81 13.74 -12.61 3.19
N LYS A 82 13.36 -12.59 1.90
CA LYS A 82 12.13 -13.27 1.41
C LYS A 82 12.11 -14.75 1.79
N LYS A 83 13.27 -15.42 1.80
CA LYS A 83 13.37 -16.84 2.16
C LYS A 83 13.05 -17.06 3.65
N GLU A 84 13.64 -16.26 4.53
CA GLU A 84 13.40 -16.35 5.98
C GLU A 84 11.94 -16.01 6.32
N LEU A 85 11.35 -15.01 5.66
CA LEU A 85 9.92 -14.72 5.79
C LEU A 85 9.06 -15.91 5.33
N ASN A 86 9.39 -16.53 4.20
CA ASN A 86 8.65 -17.71 3.72
C ASN A 86 8.77 -18.91 4.68
N GLU A 87 9.87 -19.06 5.41
CA GLU A 87 10.04 -20.09 6.43
C GLU A 87 9.10 -19.87 7.63
N LEU A 88 8.85 -18.62 8.00
CA LEU A 88 7.89 -18.24 9.06
C LEU A 88 6.43 -18.24 8.58
N ARG A 89 6.18 -18.09 7.27
CA ARG A 89 4.83 -18.04 6.71
C ARG A 89 4.20 -19.42 6.64
N ILE A 90 3.01 -19.54 7.22
CA ILE A 90 2.20 -20.77 7.18
C ILE A 90 1.04 -20.68 6.19
N GLY A 91 0.65 -19.47 5.78
CA GLY A 91 -0.40 -19.25 4.78
C GLY A 91 -0.60 -17.77 4.48
N TRP A 92 -1.63 -17.45 3.71
CA TRP A 92 -2.04 -16.07 3.40
C TRP A 92 -3.53 -16.05 3.03
N ASP A 93 -4.22 -14.98 3.39
CA ASP A 93 -5.61 -14.75 2.99
C ASP A 93 -5.66 -13.94 1.70
N LEU A 94 -6.56 -14.29 0.78
CA LEU A 94 -6.90 -13.37 -0.29
C LEU A 94 -7.68 -12.20 0.34
N MET A 95 -7.17 -10.99 0.18
CA MET A 95 -7.82 -9.76 0.65
C MET A 95 -7.90 -8.77 -0.51
N LEU A 96 -9.12 -8.40 -0.90
CA LEU A 96 -9.37 -7.42 -1.94
C LEU A 96 -9.92 -6.15 -1.29
N ASP A 97 -9.17 -5.04 -1.34
CA ASP A 97 -9.72 -3.73 -0.95
C ASP A 97 -10.47 -3.12 -2.12
N ILE A 98 -11.70 -2.71 -1.90
CA ILE A 98 -12.46 -1.92 -2.87
C ILE A 98 -12.57 -0.52 -2.28
N ASP A 99 -11.85 0.43 -2.86
CA ASP A 99 -11.96 1.84 -2.47
C ASP A 99 -12.53 2.70 -3.61
N CYS A 100 -13.52 3.49 -3.25
CA CYS A 100 -14.13 4.50 -4.09
C CYS A 100 -14.65 5.63 -3.21
N ALA A 101 -14.59 6.85 -3.72
CA ALA A 101 -15.16 8.02 -3.05
C ALA A 101 -16.70 7.95 -2.93
N ILE A 102 -17.35 6.99 -3.58
CA ILE A 102 -18.81 6.82 -3.66
C ILE A 102 -19.14 5.41 -3.17
N LEU A 103 -19.91 5.31 -2.08
CA LEU A 103 -20.20 4.03 -1.41
C LEU A 103 -20.96 3.09 -2.34
N GLU A 104 -21.92 3.63 -3.08
CA GLU A 104 -22.81 2.89 -3.96
C GLU A 104 -22.01 2.18 -5.06
N TYR A 105 -20.96 2.82 -5.58
CA TYR A 105 -20.07 2.23 -6.58
C TYR A 105 -19.21 1.12 -5.96
N SER A 106 -18.65 1.35 -4.75
CA SER A 106 -17.95 0.30 -4.02
C SER A 106 -18.83 -0.91 -3.74
N ARG A 107 -20.12 -0.69 -3.45
CA ARG A 107 -21.09 -1.75 -3.16
C ARG A 107 -21.42 -2.58 -4.41
N ILE A 108 -21.61 -1.93 -5.57
CA ILE A 108 -21.78 -2.61 -6.86
C ILE A 108 -20.53 -3.43 -7.20
N CYS A 109 -19.33 -2.87 -7.01
CA CYS A 109 -18.09 -3.61 -7.23
C CYS A 109 -18.00 -4.82 -6.30
N ALA A 110 -18.32 -4.65 -5.02
CA ALA A 110 -18.27 -5.74 -4.05
C ALA A 110 -19.22 -6.89 -4.42
N ASP A 111 -20.46 -6.57 -4.81
CA ASP A 111 -21.44 -7.53 -5.32
C ASP A 111 -20.92 -8.31 -6.54
N LEU A 112 -20.34 -7.61 -7.53
CA LEU A 112 -19.78 -8.24 -8.72
C LEU A 112 -18.58 -9.15 -8.42
N VAL A 113 -17.70 -8.74 -7.50
CA VAL A 113 -16.59 -9.58 -7.06
C VAL A 113 -17.13 -10.85 -6.38
N ILE A 114 -18.13 -10.74 -5.50
CA ILE A 114 -18.74 -11.89 -4.82
C ILE A 114 -19.41 -12.83 -5.84
N GLN A 115 -20.15 -12.29 -6.80
CA GLN A 115 -20.76 -13.06 -7.90
C GLN A 115 -19.70 -13.80 -8.72
N PHE A 116 -18.59 -13.14 -9.05
CA PHE A 116 -17.50 -13.73 -9.82
C PHE A 116 -16.75 -14.82 -9.04
N LEU A 117 -16.47 -14.59 -7.75
CA LEU A 117 -15.89 -15.61 -6.87
C LEU A 117 -16.81 -16.84 -6.77
N THR A 118 -18.12 -16.62 -6.63
CA THR A 118 -19.12 -17.69 -6.61
C THR A 118 -19.17 -18.45 -7.92
N TYR A 119 -19.12 -17.74 -9.06
CA TYR A 119 -19.03 -18.34 -10.40
C TYR A 119 -17.79 -19.22 -10.56
N CYS A 120 -16.65 -18.81 -9.97
CA CYS A 120 -15.44 -19.62 -9.92
C CYS A 120 -15.52 -20.81 -8.95
N GLY A 121 -16.62 -20.98 -8.21
CA GLY A 121 -16.86 -22.08 -7.28
C GLY A 121 -16.37 -21.85 -5.85
N VAL A 122 -15.91 -20.63 -5.52
CA VAL A 122 -15.49 -20.29 -4.15
C VAL A 122 -16.70 -20.27 -3.23
N LYS A 123 -16.62 -20.99 -2.12
CA LYS A 123 -17.71 -21.08 -1.13
C LYS A 123 -17.45 -20.21 0.09
N ASP A 124 -16.19 -20.11 0.49
CA ASP A 124 -15.76 -19.53 1.76
C ASP A 124 -15.48 -18.02 1.59
N ILE A 125 -16.47 -17.29 1.05
CA ILE A 125 -16.38 -15.86 0.77
C ILE A 125 -16.82 -15.09 2.02
N SER A 126 -16.10 -14.02 2.34
CA SER A 126 -16.51 -13.08 3.38
C SER A 126 -16.37 -11.65 2.89
N VAL A 127 -17.21 -10.74 3.39
CA VAL A 127 -17.13 -9.32 3.07
C VAL A 127 -17.31 -8.50 4.34
N LYS A 128 -16.65 -7.36 4.40
CA LYS A 128 -16.87 -6.36 5.43
C LYS A 128 -16.82 -4.96 4.87
N PHE A 129 -17.66 -4.07 5.40
CA PHE A 129 -17.50 -2.64 5.21
C PHE A 129 -16.16 -2.19 5.82
N SER A 130 -15.37 -1.37 5.11
CA SER A 130 -14.04 -0.94 5.57
C SER A 130 -14.07 0.12 6.68
N GLY A 131 -15.24 0.73 6.91
CA GLY A 131 -15.48 1.75 7.92
C GLY A 131 -15.77 3.14 7.36
N ASN A 132 -15.58 3.38 6.05
CA ASN A 132 -15.88 4.68 5.45
C ASN A 132 -16.70 4.60 4.16
N LYS A 133 -16.10 4.12 3.07
CA LYS A 133 -16.73 4.09 1.74
C LYS A 133 -16.39 2.85 0.92
N GLY A 134 -15.49 2.00 1.43
CA GLY A 134 -15.04 0.80 0.74
C GLY A 134 -15.53 -0.48 1.40
N PHE A 135 -15.19 -1.59 0.76
CA PHE A 135 -15.43 -2.94 1.25
C PHE A 135 -14.16 -3.76 1.14
N HIS A 136 -13.93 -4.66 2.08
CA HIS A 136 -12.91 -5.68 1.94
C HIS A 136 -13.60 -7.01 1.67
N ILE A 137 -13.13 -7.74 0.66
CA ILE A 137 -13.57 -9.10 0.37
C ILE A 137 -12.43 -10.06 0.70
N GLY A 138 -12.76 -11.10 1.45
CA GLY A 138 -11.81 -12.06 1.98
C GLY A 138 -12.13 -13.48 1.56
N VAL A 139 -11.10 -14.23 1.14
CA VAL A 139 -11.14 -15.71 1.03
C VAL A 139 -10.01 -16.28 1.88
N PRO A 140 -10.31 -17.15 2.86
CA PRO A 140 -9.32 -17.72 3.77
C PRO A 140 -8.35 -18.65 3.03
N PHE A 141 -7.10 -18.69 3.50
CA PHE A 141 -6.05 -19.58 2.96
C PHE A 141 -6.50 -21.04 2.80
N GLU A 142 -7.29 -21.53 3.74
CA GLU A 142 -7.76 -22.92 3.81
C GLU A 142 -8.70 -23.30 2.65
N ALA A 143 -9.28 -22.33 1.94
CA ALA A 143 -10.07 -22.58 0.74
C ALA A 143 -9.20 -22.87 -0.49
N PHE A 144 -7.90 -22.56 -0.45
CA PHE A 144 -6.96 -22.80 -1.54
C PHE A 144 -6.31 -24.19 -1.43
N PRO A 145 -5.87 -24.78 -2.56
CA PRO A 145 -5.15 -26.04 -2.53
C PRO A 145 -3.82 -25.92 -1.81
N THR A 146 -3.34 -26.99 -1.17
CA THR A 146 -2.05 -26.94 -0.43
C THR A 146 -0.84 -26.76 -1.34
N THR A 147 -0.94 -27.21 -2.60
CA THR A 147 0.14 -27.20 -3.60
C THR A 147 -0.42 -26.97 -5.00
N VAL A 148 0.36 -26.30 -5.85
CA VAL A 148 0.12 -26.19 -7.29
C VAL A 148 1.40 -26.61 -8.03
N GLY A 149 1.31 -27.70 -8.80
CA GLY A 149 2.50 -28.33 -9.37
C GLY A 149 3.47 -28.77 -8.28
N ASN A 150 4.68 -28.21 -8.28
CA ASN A 150 5.72 -28.50 -7.28
C ASN A 150 5.86 -27.41 -6.20
N GLU A 151 5.06 -26.34 -6.27
CA GLU A 151 5.16 -25.20 -5.36
C GLU A 151 4.10 -25.29 -4.25
N LYS A 152 4.49 -24.93 -3.01
CA LYS A 152 3.58 -24.87 -1.87
C LYS A 152 2.79 -23.58 -1.92
N MET A 153 1.49 -23.63 -1.65
CA MET A 153 0.61 -22.47 -1.77
C MET A 153 1.03 -21.31 -0.86
N LYS A 154 1.50 -21.61 0.35
CA LYS A 154 2.00 -20.60 1.30
C LYS A 154 3.20 -19.79 0.76
N ASP A 155 3.98 -20.35 -0.14
CA ASP A 155 5.20 -19.74 -0.66
C ASP A 155 4.91 -18.83 -1.89
N MET A 156 3.72 -18.95 -2.48
CA MET A 156 3.27 -18.18 -3.65
C MET A 156 2.80 -16.74 -3.31
N PHE A 157 3.01 -16.26 -2.09
CA PHE A 157 2.72 -14.87 -1.73
C PHE A 157 3.89 -13.95 -2.12
N PRO A 158 3.63 -12.76 -2.70
CA PRO A 158 2.32 -12.18 -3.01
C PRO A 158 1.79 -12.49 -4.43
N ASP A 159 2.51 -13.30 -5.21
CA ASP A 159 2.29 -13.43 -6.65
C ASP A 159 0.94 -14.07 -7.00
N ALA A 160 0.52 -15.12 -6.28
CA ALA A 160 -0.77 -15.77 -6.48
C ALA A 160 -1.96 -14.84 -6.16
N PRO A 161 -2.04 -14.19 -4.97
CA PRO A 161 -3.08 -13.19 -4.70
C PRO A 161 -3.16 -12.10 -5.77
N ARG A 162 -2.00 -11.59 -6.24
CA ARG A 162 -1.97 -10.51 -7.24
C ARG A 162 -2.57 -10.93 -8.56
N LYS A 163 -2.23 -12.14 -9.03
CA LYS A 163 -2.82 -12.72 -10.24
C LYS A 163 -4.31 -12.93 -10.08
N ILE A 164 -4.77 -13.40 -8.92
CA ILE A 164 -6.20 -13.54 -8.64
C ILE A 164 -6.91 -12.18 -8.67
N ALA A 165 -6.37 -11.16 -8.02
CA ALA A 165 -6.97 -9.83 -8.00
C ALA A 165 -7.05 -9.21 -9.42
N LEU A 166 -5.99 -9.35 -10.21
CA LEU A 166 -5.98 -8.91 -11.61
C LEU A 166 -7.01 -9.68 -12.44
N TYR A 167 -7.06 -11.01 -12.29
CA TYR A 167 -8.04 -11.85 -12.98
C TYR A 167 -9.48 -11.41 -12.67
N ILE A 168 -9.80 -11.19 -11.39
CA ILE A 168 -11.12 -10.71 -10.98
C ILE A 168 -11.40 -9.34 -11.60
N LYS A 169 -10.49 -8.38 -11.45
CA LYS A 169 -10.62 -7.02 -11.97
C LYS A 169 -10.95 -7.03 -13.47
N GLU A 170 -10.18 -7.77 -14.25
CA GLU A 170 -10.34 -7.84 -15.71
C GLU A 170 -11.67 -8.46 -16.14
N ASN A 171 -12.19 -9.44 -15.40
CA ASN A 171 -13.44 -10.11 -15.75
C ASN A 171 -14.69 -9.33 -15.34
N ILE A 172 -14.62 -8.48 -14.31
CA ILE A 172 -15.78 -7.71 -13.86
C ILE A 172 -15.85 -6.30 -14.45
N LYS A 173 -14.76 -5.77 -15.03
CA LYS A 173 -14.66 -4.35 -15.44
C LYS A 173 -15.79 -3.87 -16.35
N GLU A 174 -16.20 -4.69 -17.33
CA GLU A 174 -17.24 -4.29 -18.28
C GLU A 174 -18.61 -4.23 -17.63
N GLU A 175 -18.94 -5.22 -16.82
CA GLU A 175 -20.23 -5.30 -16.13
C GLU A 175 -20.32 -4.24 -15.02
N LEU A 176 -19.21 -3.98 -14.32
CA LEU A 176 -19.12 -2.89 -13.34
C LEU A 176 -19.40 -1.53 -13.98
N GLY A 177 -18.78 -1.25 -15.13
CA GLY A 177 -19.06 -0.03 -15.90
C GLY A 177 -20.53 0.09 -16.30
N LYS A 178 -21.14 -1.00 -16.77
CA LYS A 178 -22.57 -1.02 -17.15
C LYS A 178 -23.49 -0.74 -15.97
N ARG A 179 -23.29 -1.40 -14.82
CA ARG A 179 -24.15 -1.23 -13.64
C ARG A 179 -24.03 0.15 -13.01
N ILE A 180 -22.82 0.73 -12.99
CA ILE A 180 -22.63 2.13 -12.55
C ILE A 180 -23.35 3.09 -13.52
N MET A 181 -23.20 2.90 -14.84
CA MET A 181 -23.92 3.71 -15.81
C MET A 181 -25.44 3.62 -15.64
N GLN A 182 -25.98 2.43 -15.40
CA GLN A 182 -27.41 2.23 -15.15
C GLN A 182 -27.88 2.95 -13.88
N LEU A 183 -27.12 2.86 -12.77
CA LEU A 183 -27.40 3.58 -11.53
C LEU A 183 -27.49 5.09 -11.77
N GLU A 184 -26.65 5.61 -12.66
CA GLU A 184 -26.57 7.03 -13.01
C GLU A 184 -27.44 7.42 -14.21
N ASN A 185 -28.46 6.60 -14.55
CA ASN A 185 -29.38 6.83 -15.67
C ASN A 185 -28.69 7.06 -17.03
N ASN A 186 -27.58 6.36 -17.25
CA ASN A 186 -26.68 6.46 -18.39
C ASN A 186 -26.08 7.86 -18.62
N ASN A 187 -25.90 8.63 -17.54
CA ASN A 187 -25.38 10.00 -17.61
C ASN A 187 -23.92 10.12 -17.11
N PHE A 188 -22.99 10.20 -18.06
CA PHE A 188 -21.56 10.44 -17.76
C PHE A 188 -21.32 11.71 -16.95
N SER A 189 -22.09 12.79 -17.17
CA SER A 189 -21.89 14.05 -16.45
C SER A 189 -22.15 13.90 -14.96
N SER A 190 -23.09 13.02 -14.55
CA SER A 190 -23.35 12.76 -13.13
C SER A 190 -22.17 12.03 -12.48
N ILE A 191 -21.54 11.10 -13.20
CA ILE A 191 -20.34 10.41 -12.73
C ILE A 191 -19.18 11.41 -12.59
N VAL A 192 -18.92 12.24 -13.60
CA VAL A 192 -17.89 13.30 -13.57
C VAL A 192 -18.08 14.21 -12.35
N GLU A 193 -19.31 14.64 -12.07
CA GLU A 193 -19.62 15.51 -10.93
C GLU A 193 -19.33 14.81 -9.58
N LYS A 194 -19.73 13.54 -9.45
CA LYS A 194 -19.57 12.78 -8.21
C LYS A 194 -18.12 12.35 -7.95
N THR A 195 -17.40 11.92 -8.99
CA THR A 195 -16.02 11.41 -8.88
C THR A 195 -14.99 12.51 -8.97
N LYS A 196 -15.34 13.66 -9.57
CA LYS A 196 -14.44 14.77 -9.90
C LYS A 196 -13.31 14.35 -10.85
N THR A 197 -13.60 13.40 -11.73
CA THR A 197 -12.65 12.89 -12.73
C THR A 197 -12.97 13.45 -14.11
N ALA A 198 -11.97 13.68 -14.95
CA ALA A 198 -12.19 14.20 -16.29
C ALA A 198 -13.00 13.21 -17.14
N LYS A 199 -13.82 13.72 -18.06
CA LYS A 199 -14.73 12.89 -18.87
C LYS A 199 -13.94 11.96 -19.79
N GLU A 200 -12.80 12.45 -20.27
CA GLU A 200 -11.87 11.78 -21.18
C GLU A 200 -11.26 10.55 -20.51
N ASP A 201 -10.94 10.62 -19.22
CA ASP A 201 -10.31 9.52 -18.47
C ASP A 201 -11.31 8.38 -18.20
N ILE A 202 -12.59 8.74 -18.01
CA ILE A 202 -13.66 7.79 -17.66
C ILE A 202 -14.39 7.24 -18.90
N THR A 203 -14.01 7.61 -20.11
CA THR A 203 -14.71 7.18 -21.33
C THR A 203 -13.76 6.47 -22.28
N TYR A 204 -14.13 5.27 -22.72
CA TYR A 204 -13.46 4.60 -23.82
C TYR A 204 -14.48 4.12 -24.86
N TYR A 205 -14.05 3.84 -26.08
CA TYR A 205 -14.94 3.48 -27.18
C TYR A 205 -14.72 2.05 -27.64
N LYS A 206 -15.80 1.29 -27.81
CA LYS A 206 -15.78 -0.03 -28.45
C LYS A 206 -16.71 -0.05 -29.65
N LYS A 207 -16.33 -0.79 -30.70
CA LYS A 207 -17.20 -1.02 -31.84
C LYS A 207 -18.26 -2.06 -31.47
N ASN A 208 -19.53 -1.74 -31.72
CA ASN A 208 -20.61 -2.72 -31.65
C ASN A 208 -20.59 -3.64 -32.90
N GLU A 209 -21.52 -4.60 -32.96
CA GLU A 209 -21.68 -5.55 -34.08
C GLU A 209 -21.89 -4.84 -35.45
N MET A 210 -22.39 -3.61 -35.44
CA MET A 210 -22.60 -2.77 -36.62
C MET A 210 -21.41 -1.85 -36.93
N GLY A 211 -20.28 -2.01 -36.23
CA GLY A 211 -19.07 -1.19 -36.41
C GLY A 211 -19.16 0.24 -35.86
N THR A 212 -20.27 0.61 -35.22
CA THR A 212 -20.46 1.93 -34.59
C THR A 212 -19.68 2.00 -33.29
N GLN A 213 -18.96 3.10 -33.07
CA GLN A 213 -18.29 3.35 -31.80
C GLN A 213 -19.30 3.72 -30.72
N VAL A 214 -19.35 2.92 -29.66
CA VAL A 214 -20.20 3.12 -28.49
C VAL A 214 -19.32 3.51 -27.31
N PRO A 215 -19.67 4.55 -26.53
CA PRO A 215 -18.94 4.92 -25.33
C PRO A 215 -19.21 3.91 -24.21
N HIS A 216 -18.16 3.55 -23.49
CA HIS A 216 -18.17 2.71 -22.30
C HIS A 216 -17.47 3.44 -21.15
N LEU A 217 -17.91 3.15 -19.93
CA LEU A 217 -17.34 3.73 -18.71
C LEU A 217 -16.04 3.01 -18.33
N ASN A 218 -14.95 3.75 -18.28
CA ASN A 218 -13.72 3.34 -17.60
C ASN A 218 -13.84 3.69 -16.12
N VAL A 219 -13.81 2.67 -15.26
CA VAL A 219 -14.01 2.83 -13.80
C VAL A 219 -12.71 3.03 -13.04
N GLU A 220 -11.57 2.67 -13.63
CA GLU A 220 -10.25 2.70 -12.99
C GLU A 220 -9.84 4.07 -12.43
N PRO A 221 -10.16 5.21 -13.08
CA PRO A 221 -9.78 6.53 -12.58
C PRO A 221 -10.42 6.91 -11.24
N PHE A 222 -11.47 6.22 -10.79
CA PHE A 222 -12.20 6.58 -9.57
C PHE A 222 -12.59 5.41 -8.67
N LEU A 223 -12.38 4.17 -9.11
CA LEU A 223 -12.63 2.96 -8.34
C LEU A 223 -11.44 2.01 -8.50
N GLU A 224 -10.81 1.70 -7.38
CA GLU A 224 -9.65 0.81 -7.32
C GLU A 224 -10.00 -0.47 -6.56
N ILE A 225 -9.62 -1.62 -7.12
CA ILE A 225 -9.50 -2.87 -6.39
C ILE A 225 -8.02 -3.00 -6.03
N ASP A 226 -7.65 -2.56 -4.83
CA ASP A 226 -6.25 -2.35 -4.49
C ASP A 226 -5.51 -3.69 -4.42
N THR A 227 -4.52 -3.83 -5.30
CA THR A 227 -3.60 -4.97 -5.35
C THR A 227 -2.33 -4.71 -4.55
N ILE A 228 -2.09 -3.48 -4.08
CA ILE A 228 -0.97 -3.08 -3.21
C ILE A 228 -1.13 -3.65 -1.80
N LEU A 229 -2.37 -3.89 -1.35
CA LEU A 229 -2.60 -4.68 -0.14
C LEU A 229 -1.83 -6.01 -0.17
N LEU A 230 -1.59 -6.56 -1.36
CA LEU A 230 -0.83 -7.78 -1.60
C LEU A 230 0.69 -7.48 -1.66
N SER A 231 1.21 -6.73 -0.69
CA SER A 231 2.65 -6.52 -0.47
C SER A 231 3.05 -7.13 0.87
N SER A 232 4.31 -7.56 0.99
CA SER A 232 4.75 -8.24 2.22
C SER A 232 4.57 -7.34 3.44
N ARG A 233 3.98 -7.91 4.49
CA ARG A 233 3.65 -7.27 5.76
C ARG A 233 2.73 -6.05 5.62
N HIS A 234 1.93 -6.00 4.58
CA HIS A 234 0.82 -5.07 4.51
C HIS A 234 -0.24 -5.43 5.56
N LEU A 235 -0.93 -4.42 6.11
CA LEU A 235 -1.98 -4.62 7.10
C LEU A 235 -3.28 -3.99 6.61
N TYR A 236 -4.38 -4.70 6.78
CA TYR A 236 -5.73 -4.17 6.55
C TYR A 236 -6.46 -3.99 7.87
N ARG A 237 -7.43 -3.07 7.92
CA ARG A 237 -8.24 -2.82 9.12
C ARG A 237 -9.03 -4.07 9.50
N MET A 238 -8.93 -4.51 10.75
CA MET A 238 -9.62 -5.71 11.23
C MET A 238 -11.14 -5.55 11.26
N PRO A 239 -11.92 -6.64 11.20
CA PRO A 239 -13.34 -6.60 11.55
C PRO A 239 -13.52 -6.02 12.95
N TYR A 240 -14.62 -5.27 13.12
CA TYR A 240 -15.01 -4.54 14.32
C TYR A 240 -14.05 -3.43 14.77
N SER A 241 -13.00 -3.11 14.00
CA SER A 241 -12.17 -1.95 14.31
C SER A 241 -12.83 -0.64 13.87
N PHE A 242 -12.73 0.41 14.68
CA PHE A 242 -13.21 1.74 14.30
C PHE A 242 -12.48 2.30 13.09
N HIS A 243 -13.11 3.21 12.37
CA HIS A 243 -12.48 4.10 11.39
C HIS A 243 -12.47 5.53 11.90
N GLU A 244 -11.27 6.13 11.95
CA GLU A 244 -11.01 7.38 12.68
C GLU A 244 -11.87 8.56 12.20
N LYS A 245 -12.06 8.70 10.89
CA LYS A 245 -12.76 9.86 10.31
C LYS A 245 -14.29 9.74 10.37
N SER A 246 -14.82 8.53 10.28
CA SER A 246 -16.27 8.29 10.17
C SER A 246 -16.91 7.97 11.52
N GLY A 247 -16.12 7.46 12.47
CA GLY A 247 -16.60 6.94 13.74
C GLY A 247 -17.35 5.60 13.62
N LEU A 248 -17.45 5.03 12.42
CA LEU A 248 -18.09 3.74 12.16
C LEU A 248 -17.08 2.60 12.37
N VAL A 249 -17.59 1.39 12.57
CA VAL A 249 -16.76 0.19 12.69
C VAL A 249 -16.66 -0.55 11.35
N SER A 250 -15.55 -1.24 11.12
CA SER A 250 -15.46 -2.17 10.00
C SER A 250 -16.39 -3.35 10.28
N LEU A 251 -17.48 -3.47 9.54
CA LEU A 251 -18.56 -4.40 9.87
C LEU A 251 -18.58 -5.57 8.89
N PRO A 252 -18.29 -6.81 9.33
CA PRO A 252 -18.62 -8.01 8.58
C PRO A 252 -20.11 -8.11 8.29
N ILE A 253 -20.45 -8.45 7.06
CA ILE A 253 -21.82 -8.64 6.60
C ILE A 253 -21.88 -9.90 5.75
N ASP A 254 -23.08 -10.46 5.62
CA ASP A 254 -23.32 -11.58 4.71
C ASP A 254 -23.00 -11.14 3.27
N PRO A 255 -22.07 -11.84 2.56
CA PRO A 255 -21.73 -11.55 1.17
C PRO A 255 -22.94 -11.45 0.26
N PHE A 256 -23.95 -12.29 0.46
CA PHE A 256 -25.13 -12.33 -0.41
C PHE A 256 -26.11 -11.19 -0.15
N ASN A 257 -25.91 -10.41 0.92
CA ASN A 257 -26.70 -9.23 1.27
C ASN A 257 -25.88 -7.93 1.19
N VAL A 258 -24.72 -7.94 0.51
CA VAL A 258 -23.85 -6.75 0.41
C VAL A 258 -24.57 -5.53 -0.18
N MET A 259 -25.51 -5.76 -1.12
CA MET A 259 -26.30 -4.70 -1.75
C MET A 259 -27.29 -4.03 -0.79
N GLU A 260 -27.69 -4.71 0.28
CA GLU A 260 -28.60 -4.20 1.29
C GLU A 260 -27.87 -3.35 2.35
N PHE A 261 -26.54 -3.32 2.32
CA PHE A 261 -25.76 -2.59 3.31
C PHE A 261 -26.06 -1.09 3.31
N GLU A 262 -26.32 -0.55 4.49
CA GLU A 262 -26.39 0.87 4.77
C GLU A 262 -25.32 1.27 5.79
N LYS A 263 -24.72 2.45 5.62
CA LYS A 263 -23.73 2.99 6.58
C LYS A 263 -24.21 3.03 8.02
N SER A 264 -25.52 3.20 8.22
CA SER A 264 -26.11 3.25 9.57
C SER A 264 -25.97 1.92 10.32
N MET A 265 -25.86 0.79 9.62
CA MET A 265 -25.65 -0.53 10.21
C MET A 265 -24.28 -0.65 10.90
N ALA A 266 -23.27 0.10 10.42
CA ALA A 266 -21.92 0.12 10.95
C ALA A 266 -21.72 1.07 12.15
N MET A 267 -22.81 1.63 12.71
CA MET A 267 -22.73 2.39 13.95
C MET A 267 -22.43 1.44 15.13
N PRO A 268 -21.48 1.76 16.02
CA PRO A 268 -21.05 0.87 17.11
C PRO A 268 -22.20 0.32 17.98
N GLU A 269 -23.21 1.14 18.22
CA GLU A 269 -24.41 0.82 19.00
C GLU A 269 -25.43 -0.07 18.26
N LYS A 270 -25.33 -0.17 16.93
CA LYS A 270 -26.21 -0.97 16.07
C LYS A 270 -25.62 -2.32 15.68
N VAL A 271 -24.37 -2.62 16.05
CA VAL A 271 -23.75 -3.92 15.76
C VAL A 271 -24.45 -5.02 16.58
N LEU A 272 -25.22 -5.87 15.89
CA LEU A 272 -26.04 -6.94 16.45
C LEU A 272 -25.28 -8.25 16.62
N THR A 273 -25.87 -9.16 17.43
CA THR A 273 -25.46 -10.57 17.54
C THR A 273 -26.61 -11.47 17.04
N PRO A 274 -26.34 -12.64 16.44
CA PRO A 274 -25.01 -13.19 16.13
C PRO A 274 -24.31 -12.39 15.04
N MET A 275 -22.98 -12.36 15.11
CA MET A 275 -22.16 -11.62 14.15
C MET A 275 -21.68 -12.52 13.03
N PHE A 276 -21.61 -11.99 11.80
CA PHE A 276 -20.98 -12.69 10.68
C PHE A 276 -19.47 -12.83 10.92
N THR A 277 -18.91 -14.04 10.74
CA THR A 277 -17.47 -14.28 10.91
C THR A 277 -16.72 -13.96 9.62
N PHE A 278 -15.87 -12.93 9.66
CA PHE A 278 -15.02 -12.56 8.53
C PHE A 278 -13.77 -13.44 8.46
N LEU A 279 -13.52 -14.05 7.29
CA LEU A 279 -12.52 -15.10 7.07
C LEU A 279 -12.67 -16.29 8.03
N ASP A 280 -13.85 -16.92 8.04
CA ASP A 280 -14.02 -18.18 8.76
C ASP A 280 -13.07 -19.24 8.19
N ARG A 281 -12.32 -19.90 9.07
CA ARG A 281 -11.30 -20.91 8.74
C ARG A 281 -11.90 -22.29 8.53
N ASN A 282 -13.17 -22.48 8.89
CA ASN A 282 -13.87 -23.75 8.71
C ASN A 282 -14.30 -23.95 7.26
N CYS A 283 -13.34 -24.12 6.36
CA CYS A 283 -13.60 -24.22 4.92
C CYS A 283 -14.04 -25.62 4.49
N THR A 284 -14.93 -25.67 3.50
CA THR A 284 -15.42 -26.93 2.92
C THR A 284 -14.58 -27.38 1.73
N GLY A 285 -13.34 -27.79 2.01
CA GLY A 285 -12.38 -28.25 1.00
C GLY A 285 -11.76 -27.12 0.18
N GLU A 286 -11.14 -27.47 -0.94
CA GLU A 286 -10.36 -26.54 -1.78
C GLU A 286 -11.25 -25.76 -2.77
N SER A 287 -12.25 -25.05 -2.26
CA SER A 287 -13.26 -24.36 -3.08
C SER A 287 -12.68 -23.30 -4.03
N ALA A 288 -11.50 -22.74 -3.70
CA ALA A 288 -10.81 -21.73 -4.50
C ALA A 288 -9.84 -22.30 -5.56
N ARG A 289 -9.76 -23.63 -5.76
CA ARG A 289 -8.88 -24.24 -6.77
C ARG A 289 -9.14 -23.70 -8.18
N ASN A 290 -10.40 -23.63 -8.60
CA ASN A 290 -10.75 -23.20 -9.96
C ASN A 290 -10.40 -21.72 -10.19
N LEU A 291 -10.69 -20.86 -9.21
CA LEU A 291 -10.27 -19.45 -9.23
C LEU A 291 -8.75 -19.33 -9.42
N LEU A 292 -7.98 -20.08 -8.63
CA LEU A 292 -6.51 -20.04 -8.69
C LEU A 292 -5.98 -20.51 -10.04
N VAL A 293 -6.44 -21.66 -10.55
CA VAL A 293 -5.99 -22.20 -11.84
C VAL A 293 -6.29 -21.21 -12.97
N GLN A 294 -7.51 -20.71 -13.03
CA GLN A 294 -7.89 -19.73 -14.06
C GLN A 294 -7.07 -18.45 -13.95
N ALA A 295 -6.82 -17.94 -12.74
CA ALA A 295 -6.01 -16.74 -12.53
C ALA A 295 -4.53 -16.94 -12.90
N LEU A 296 -3.97 -18.15 -12.68
CA LEU A 296 -2.59 -18.47 -13.07
C LEU A 296 -2.44 -18.62 -14.59
N ASP A 297 -3.44 -19.20 -15.25
CA ASP A 297 -3.49 -19.37 -16.71
C ASP A 297 -3.93 -18.10 -17.45
N PHE A 298 -4.50 -17.13 -16.72
CA PHE A 298 -4.96 -15.87 -17.27
C PHE A 298 -3.77 -15.04 -17.76
N LYS A 299 -3.46 -15.22 -19.03
CA LYS A 299 -2.61 -14.31 -19.79
C LYS A 299 -3.48 -13.12 -20.17
N VAL A 300 -3.22 -11.98 -19.55
CA VAL A 300 -3.75 -10.72 -20.06
C VAL A 300 -3.29 -10.64 -21.52
N LYS A 301 -4.22 -10.53 -22.46
CA LYS A 301 -3.93 -10.00 -23.79
C LYS A 301 -3.66 -8.51 -23.60
N ALA A 302 -2.56 -8.20 -22.95
CA ALA A 302 -1.96 -6.89 -23.07
C ALA A 302 -1.24 -6.95 -24.42
N GLU A 303 -1.58 -6.03 -25.32
CA GLU A 303 -0.51 -5.43 -26.14
C GLU A 303 0.66 -5.17 -25.18
N ASP A 304 1.90 -5.49 -25.56
CA ASP A 304 3.11 -5.43 -24.72
C ASP A 304 3.32 -4.06 -24.03
N GLU A 305 2.47 -3.73 -23.09
CA GLU A 305 2.68 -2.76 -22.04
C GLU A 305 3.20 -3.61 -20.90
N GLU A 306 4.54 -3.63 -20.81
CA GLU A 306 5.20 -3.91 -19.54
C GLU A 306 4.39 -3.22 -18.44
N PRO A 307 4.15 -3.87 -17.28
CA PRO A 307 3.41 -3.23 -16.21
C PRO A 307 4.03 -1.85 -15.99
N GLU A 308 3.26 -0.80 -16.25
CA GLU A 308 3.65 0.54 -15.90
C GLU A 308 4.07 0.46 -14.43
N LYS A 309 5.39 0.51 -14.22
CA LYS A 309 5.91 0.85 -12.92
C LYS A 309 5.21 2.16 -12.63
N ARG A 310 4.38 2.20 -11.59
CA ARG A 310 3.96 3.47 -11.01
C ARG A 310 5.26 4.20 -10.73
N ASP A 311 5.64 5.08 -11.63
CA ASP A 311 6.61 6.11 -11.36
C ASP A 311 5.99 6.84 -10.18
N TYR A 312 6.58 6.65 -8.99
CA TYR A 312 6.53 7.69 -7.98
C TYR A 312 6.95 8.94 -8.71
N GLU A 313 6.01 9.80 -9.14
CA GLU A 313 6.25 10.99 -9.98
C GLU A 313 7.73 11.32 -9.93
N GLU A 314 8.49 10.76 -10.88
CA GLU A 314 9.92 10.96 -10.88
C GLU A 314 9.98 12.41 -11.28
N ILE A 315 10.11 13.30 -10.29
CA ILE A 315 10.20 14.73 -10.53
C ILE A 315 11.31 14.81 -11.56
N SER A 316 10.96 15.17 -12.79
CA SER A 316 11.97 15.39 -13.80
C SER A 316 12.67 16.64 -13.32
N ILE A 317 13.80 16.41 -12.64
CA ILE A 317 14.71 17.47 -12.23
C ILE A 317 15.33 17.94 -13.55
N THR A 318 14.63 18.86 -14.22
CA THR A 318 15.01 19.41 -15.53
C THR A 318 16.26 20.30 -15.45
N SER A 319 16.71 20.61 -14.23
CA SER A 319 17.93 21.36 -13.96
C SER A 319 18.61 20.82 -12.69
N PRO A 320 19.95 20.67 -12.65
CA PRO A 320 20.65 20.14 -11.49
C PRO A 320 20.27 20.90 -10.22
N ILE A 321 19.69 20.20 -9.23
CA ILE A 321 19.40 20.79 -7.93
C ILE A 321 20.71 21.31 -7.33
N THR A 322 20.71 22.59 -6.96
CA THR A 322 21.83 23.32 -6.35
C THR A 322 22.08 22.86 -4.91
N GLU A 323 23.32 23.04 -4.43
CA GLU A 323 23.79 22.57 -3.11
C GLU A 323 22.97 23.09 -1.92
N GLU A 324 22.27 24.20 -2.11
CA GLU A 324 21.39 24.81 -1.10
C GLU A 324 20.24 23.88 -0.67
N PHE A 325 19.85 22.92 -1.51
CA PHE A 325 18.79 21.95 -1.23
C PHE A 325 19.31 20.63 -0.64
N PHE A 326 20.63 20.48 -0.51
CA PHE A 326 21.21 19.24 0.00
C PHE A 326 21.05 19.13 1.53
N PRO A 327 20.89 17.91 2.06
CA PRO A 327 20.83 17.69 3.51
C PRO A 327 22.18 18.00 4.17
N PRO A 328 22.18 18.29 5.49
CA PRO A 328 23.41 18.59 6.23
C PRO A 328 24.52 17.56 6.05
N CYS A 329 24.20 16.27 5.97
CA CYS A 329 25.18 15.21 5.79
C CYS A 329 25.88 15.25 4.41
N ILE A 330 25.15 15.60 3.35
CA ILE A 330 25.72 15.73 2.00
C ILE A 330 26.55 17.01 1.91
N GLN A 331 26.08 18.11 2.51
CA GLN A 331 26.84 19.35 2.61
C GLN A 331 28.13 19.17 3.42
N TYR A 332 28.09 18.33 4.45
CA TYR A 332 29.29 17.99 5.22
C TYR A 332 30.30 17.24 4.35
N ILE A 333 29.87 16.17 3.67
CA ILE A 333 30.75 15.45 2.74
C ILE A 333 31.34 16.43 1.72
N PHE A 334 30.51 17.33 1.17
CA PHE A 334 30.92 18.28 0.13
C PHE A 334 32.11 19.17 0.52
N LYS A 335 32.20 19.56 1.80
CA LYS A 335 33.31 20.38 2.32
C LYS A 335 34.64 19.63 2.42
N GLY A 336 34.63 18.30 2.22
CA GLY A 336 35.77 17.43 2.43
C GLY A 336 35.62 16.58 3.68
N MET A 337 36.30 15.43 3.72
CA MET A 337 36.25 14.46 4.82
C MET A 337 37.65 14.04 5.24
N ASP A 338 37.88 14.02 6.56
CA ASP A 338 39.12 13.49 7.15
C ASP A 338 39.18 11.96 7.00
N ASP A 339 38.12 11.27 7.44
CA ASP A 339 37.96 9.81 7.36
C ASP A 339 36.64 9.44 6.66
N GLY A 340 36.51 8.19 6.17
CA GLY A 340 35.29 7.69 5.55
C GLY A 340 35.10 8.06 4.07
N LYS A 341 36.11 8.67 3.41
CA LYS A 341 36.07 9.17 2.02
C LYS A 341 35.53 8.17 0.98
N LYS A 342 35.84 6.88 1.12
CA LYS A 342 35.30 5.82 0.25
C LYS A 342 33.78 5.67 0.39
N ARG A 343 33.28 5.71 1.62
CA ARG A 343 31.85 5.70 1.94
C ARG A 343 31.20 7.02 1.52
N GLY A 344 31.87 8.15 1.72
CA GLY A 344 31.44 9.48 1.24
C GLY A 344 31.25 9.52 -0.29
N MET A 345 32.23 9.02 -1.06
CA MET A 345 32.13 8.91 -2.52
C MET A 345 30.96 8.02 -2.95
N PHE A 346 30.74 6.90 -2.26
CA PHE A 346 29.61 6.01 -2.52
C PHE A 346 28.26 6.70 -2.23
N ILE A 347 28.16 7.42 -1.13
CA ILE A 347 26.95 8.19 -0.77
C ILE A 347 26.68 9.28 -1.81
N LEU A 348 27.69 10.08 -2.16
CA LEU A 348 27.58 11.19 -3.11
C LEU A 348 27.16 10.71 -4.50
N SER A 349 27.82 9.69 -5.04
CA SER A 349 27.53 9.18 -6.39
C SER A 349 26.09 8.67 -6.51
N ASN A 350 25.61 7.85 -5.56
CA ASN A 350 24.24 7.35 -5.57
C ASN A 350 23.21 8.45 -5.29
N PHE A 351 23.52 9.40 -4.39
CA PHE A 351 22.65 10.54 -4.10
C PHE A 351 22.45 11.42 -5.35
N LEU A 352 23.53 11.86 -6.00
CA LEU A 352 23.46 12.70 -7.20
C LEU A 352 22.80 11.96 -8.37
N GLY A 353 23.13 10.67 -8.55
CA GLY A 353 22.49 9.86 -9.58
C GLY A 353 20.99 9.72 -9.39
N LYS A 354 20.50 9.70 -8.14
CA LYS A 354 19.06 9.70 -7.83
C LYS A 354 18.40 11.07 -7.94
N LEU A 355 19.17 12.15 -8.04
CA LEU A 355 18.69 13.49 -8.36
C LEU A 355 18.79 13.81 -9.87
N GLY A 356 19.00 12.80 -10.71
CA GLY A 356 19.02 12.96 -12.17
C GLY A 356 20.36 13.40 -12.78
N TRP A 357 21.44 13.44 -12.01
CA TRP A 357 22.75 13.81 -12.55
C TRP A 357 23.30 12.73 -13.48
N GLN A 358 23.88 13.15 -14.61
CA GLN A 358 24.48 12.23 -15.57
C GLN A 358 25.83 11.71 -15.07
N LYS A 359 26.22 10.52 -15.53
CA LYS A 359 27.47 9.86 -15.11
C LYS A 359 28.69 10.78 -15.25
N LYS A 360 28.78 11.51 -16.36
CA LYS A 360 29.89 12.45 -16.65
C LYS A 360 29.94 13.60 -15.65
N ASP A 361 28.78 14.13 -15.24
CA ASP A 361 28.70 15.24 -14.28
C ASP A 361 29.07 14.78 -12.87
N ILE A 362 28.64 13.57 -12.49
CA ILE A 362 29.04 12.94 -11.23
C ILE A 362 30.55 12.68 -11.23
N GLU A 363 31.13 12.19 -12.33
CA GLU A 363 32.57 11.99 -12.44
C GLU A 363 33.35 13.30 -12.25
N GLN A 364 32.97 14.35 -12.97
CA GLN A 364 33.60 15.67 -12.82
C GLN A 364 33.41 16.25 -11.41
N PHE A 365 32.25 16.02 -10.80
CA PHE A 365 31.98 16.45 -9.43
C PHE A 365 32.89 15.73 -8.43
N ILE A 366 32.99 14.41 -8.50
CA ILE A 366 33.86 13.62 -7.61
C ILE A 366 35.33 14.03 -7.77
N LEU A 367 35.78 14.31 -9.01
CA LEU A 367 37.14 14.79 -9.27
C LEU A 367 37.39 16.19 -8.69
N ARG A 368 36.39 17.07 -8.64
CA ARG A 368 36.47 18.39 -7.98
C ARG A 368 36.38 18.30 -6.46
N TRP A 369 35.62 17.33 -5.95
CA TRP A 369 35.47 17.09 -4.52
C TRP A 369 36.71 16.45 -3.90
N ASN A 370 37.39 15.55 -4.61
CA ASN A 370 38.52 14.79 -4.06
C ASN A 370 39.66 15.66 -3.48
N PRO A 371 40.06 16.79 -4.10
CA PRO A 371 41.05 17.71 -3.55
C PRO A 371 40.64 18.44 -2.26
N HIS A 372 39.35 18.51 -1.92
CA HIS A 372 38.89 19.09 -0.65
C HIS A 372 39.16 18.16 0.55
N ASN A 373 39.51 16.89 0.30
CA ASN A 373 39.86 15.96 1.35
C ASN A 373 41.34 16.10 1.74
N PRO A 374 41.69 16.19 3.05
CA PRO A 374 43.09 16.32 3.48
C PRO A 374 44.01 15.19 3.01
N GLU A 375 43.46 13.98 2.89
CA GLU A 375 44.13 12.87 2.22
C GLU A 375 43.23 12.38 1.07
N GLN A 376 43.69 12.59 -0.16
CA GLN A 376 42.91 12.32 -1.37
C GLN A 376 42.75 10.83 -1.65
N LEU A 377 41.61 10.44 -2.22
CA LEU A 377 41.44 9.09 -2.77
C LEU A 377 42.36 8.90 -3.97
N ARG A 378 42.98 7.71 -4.07
CA ARG A 378 43.79 7.33 -5.24
C ARG A 378 42.94 7.32 -6.51
N MET A 379 43.47 7.89 -7.58
CA MET A 379 42.78 7.98 -8.87
C MET A 379 42.34 6.63 -9.44
N SER A 380 43.10 5.55 -9.19
CA SER A 380 42.72 4.19 -9.59
C SER A 380 41.45 3.70 -8.88
N TYR A 381 41.27 4.05 -7.60
CA TYR A 381 40.06 3.72 -6.85
C TYR A 381 38.85 4.48 -7.40
N ILE A 382 39.00 5.79 -7.66
CA ILE A 382 37.94 6.62 -8.22
C ILE A 382 37.47 6.07 -9.58
N LYS A 383 38.42 5.79 -10.48
CA LYS A 383 38.12 5.21 -11.80
C LYS A 383 37.47 3.84 -11.70
N GLY A 384 37.97 2.97 -10.82
CA GLY A 384 37.39 1.64 -10.59
C GLY A 384 35.93 1.72 -10.12
N GLN A 385 35.67 2.58 -9.13
CA GLN A 385 34.34 2.75 -8.57
C GLN A 385 33.35 3.35 -9.59
N LEU A 386 33.78 4.35 -10.38
CA LEU A 386 32.90 5.01 -11.36
C LEU A 386 32.69 4.18 -12.63
N SER A 387 33.64 3.31 -12.99
CA SER A 387 33.48 2.42 -14.16
C SER A 387 32.25 1.51 -14.04
N SER A 388 32.07 0.88 -12.87
CA SER A 388 30.96 -0.03 -12.55
C SER A 388 29.69 0.67 -12.03
N PHE A 389 29.73 2.01 -11.89
CA PHE A 389 28.61 2.80 -11.41
C PHE A 389 27.63 3.15 -12.54
N THR A 390 26.35 2.95 -12.25
CA THR A 390 25.21 3.35 -13.08
C THR A 390 24.36 4.36 -12.29
N PRO A 391 24.30 5.64 -12.72
CA PRO A 391 23.46 6.65 -12.07
C PRO A 391 22.00 6.19 -11.94
N GLY A 392 21.35 6.55 -10.84
CA GLY A 392 19.93 6.24 -10.61
C GLY A 392 19.62 4.78 -10.26
N ASN A 393 20.55 3.84 -10.46
CA ASN A 393 20.29 2.41 -10.22
C ASN A 393 20.11 2.07 -8.73
N LYS A 394 20.89 2.68 -7.84
CA LYS A 394 20.83 2.43 -6.39
C LYS A 394 20.54 3.73 -5.63
N LEU A 395 19.78 3.60 -4.54
CA LEU A 395 19.66 4.68 -3.55
C LEU A 395 20.95 4.78 -2.74
N PRO A 396 21.32 5.98 -2.26
CA PRO A 396 22.28 6.06 -1.16
C PRO A 396 21.69 5.35 0.07
N PRO A 397 22.52 4.83 0.99
CA PRO A 397 22.04 4.18 2.20
C PRO A 397 21.09 5.07 3.01
N ASN A 398 20.23 4.48 3.85
CA ASN A 398 19.40 5.26 4.76
C ASN A 398 20.26 5.91 5.85
N CYS A 399 19.82 7.08 6.33
CA CYS A 399 20.54 7.85 7.37
C CYS A 399 20.75 7.06 8.67
N SER A 400 19.86 6.09 8.96
CA SER A 400 19.94 5.21 10.13
C SER A 400 20.90 4.03 9.96
N ASN A 401 21.57 3.89 8.82
CA ASN A 401 22.55 2.83 8.62
C ASN A 401 23.86 3.19 9.32
N ASP A 402 24.16 2.46 10.41
CA ASP A 402 25.30 2.71 11.27
C ASP A 402 26.65 2.55 10.58
N ALA A 403 26.74 1.78 9.50
CA ALA A 403 27.97 1.64 8.73
C ALA A 403 28.29 2.86 7.85
N TYR A 404 27.37 3.81 7.69
CA TYR A 404 27.53 4.96 6.79
C TYR A 404 27.49 6.28 7.54
N TYR A 405 26.32 6.86 7.83
CA TYR A 405 26.24 8.27 8.22
C TYR A 405 26.71 8.54 9.64
N THR A 406 26.15 7.82 10.62
CA THR A 406 26.54 7.90 12.03
C THR A 406 27.93 7.34 12.24
N GLY A 407 28.24 6.16 11.65
CA GLY A 407 29.54 5.51 11.80
C GLY A 407 30.72 6.13 11.07
N ILE A 408 30.51 7.17 10.24
CA ILE A 408 31.60 8.05 9.75
C ILE A 408 31.50 9.49 10.24
N GLY A 409 30.62 9.75 11.20
CA GLY A 409 30.55 11.05 11.88
C GLY A 409 30.00 12.20 11.04
N ILE A 410 29.26 11.94 9.96
CA ILE A 410 28.73 13.00 9.07
C ILE A 410 27.26 13.35 9.32
N CYS A 411 26.59 12.63 10.22
CA CYS A 411 25.18 12.84 10.52
C CYS A 411 24.98 13.97 11.53
N HIS A 412 24.78 15.20 11.02
CA HIS A 412 24.44 16.39 11.82
C HIS A 412 23.01 16.84 11.51
N PRO A 413 21.96 16.19 12.08
CA PRO A 413 20.59 16.37 11.64
C PRO A 413 20.02 17.75 12.01
N ASP A 414 19.24 18.32 11.10
CA ASP A 414 18.41 19.49 11.36
C ASP A 414 16.96 19.09 11.73
N ARG A 415 16.05 20.06 11.79
CA ARG A 415 14.63 19.81 12.10
C ARG A 415 13.94 18.94 11.06
N LEU A 416 14.28 19.06 9.78
CA LEU A 416 13.66 18.31 8.68
C LEU A 416 14.16 16.87 8.65
N CYS A 417 15.42 16.62 9.04
CA CYS A 417 15.98 15.27 9.14
C CYS A 417 15.17 14.31 10.04
N LYS A 418 14.43 14.82 11.03
CA LYS A 418 13.59 14.00 11.94
C LYS A 418 12.49 13.22 11.23
N TYR A 419 12.07 13.67 10.05
CA TYR A 419 10.96 13.08 9.31
C TYR A 419 11.43 12.31 8.07
N ILE A 420 12.75 12.16 7.88
CA ILE A 420 13.34 11.72 6.62
C ILE A 420 14.29 10.56 6.84
N LYS A 421 14.00 9.43 6.18
CA LYS A 421 14.79 8.20 6.26
C LYS A 421 16.00 8.19 5.32
N ASN A 422 15.87 8.79 4.14
CA ASN A 422 16.88 8.77 3.08
C ASN A 422 17.26 10.20 2.66
N PRO A 423 18.55 10.54 2.45
CA PRO A 423 18.95 11.90 2.10
C PRO A 423 18.33 12.41 0.79
N VAL A 424 18.01 11.54 -0.17
CA VAL A 424 17.34 11.94 -1.43
C VAL A 424 15.99 12.59 -1.13
N ASN A 425 15.22 12.01 -0.20
CA ASN A 425 13.90 12.51 0.18
C ASN A 425 13.98 13.88 0.86
N TYR A 426 15.09 14.21 1.52
CA TYR A 426 15.33 15.56 2.08
C TYR A 426 15.35 16.59 0.97
N THR A 427 16.18 16.35 -0.04
CA THR A 427 16.34 17.28 -1.15
C THR A 427 15.06 17.43 -1.95
N ILE A 428 14.35 16.33 -2.21
CA ILE A 428 13.03 16.37 -2.87
C ILE A 428 12.02 17.17 -2.05
N ALA A 429 11.93 16.94 -0.73
CA ALA A 429 10.98 17.66 0.12
C ALA A 429 11.27 19.17 0.17
N LYS A 430 12.54 19.55 0.26
CA LYS A 430 12.98 20.95 0.30
C LYS A 430 12.78 21.63 -1.06
N TRP A 431 13.07 20.93 -2.15
CA TRP A 431 12.85 21.40 -3.52
C TRP A 431 11.36 21.61 -3.83
N ARG A 432 10.50 20.64 -3.48
CA ARG A 432 9.04 20.77 -3.63
C ARG A 432 8.47 21.98 -2.87
N ARG A 433 9.00 22.25 -1.67
CA ARG A 433 8.60 23.45 -0.92
C ARG A 433 9.03 24.72 -1.63
N HIS A 434 10.24 24.77 -2.16
CA HIS A 434 10.74 25.93 -2.91
C HIS A 434 9.93 26.21 -4.18
N LEU A 435 9.52 25.17 -4.92
CA LEU A 435 8.64 25.34 -6.08
C LEU A 435 7.29 25.95 -5.70
N ARG A 436 6.64 25.44 -4.64
CA ARG A 436 5.39 26.01 -4.12
C ARG A 436 5.54 27.47 -3.67
N ASP A 437 6.59 27.76 -2.91
CA ASP A 437 6.87 29.11 -2.42
C ASP A 437 7.18 30.10 -3.56
N ASN A 438 7.62 29.63 -4.74
CA ASN A 438 7.86 30.43 -5.93
C ASN A 438 6.61 30.59 -6.81
N GLU A 439 5.73 29.59 -6.86
CA GLU A 439 4.42 29.68 -7.53
C GLU A 439 3.51 30.69 -6.83
N GLU A 440 3.50 30.71 -5.49
CA GLU A 440 2.77 31.70 -4.68
C GLU A 440 3.34 33.13 -4.78
N LYS A 441 4.56 33.29 -5.29
CA LYS A 441 5.24 34.59 -5.44
C LYS A 441 5.23 35.15 -6.86
N LYS A 442 4.65 34.44 -7.85
CA LYS A 442 4.41 35.05 -9.16
C LYS A 442 3.31 36.10 -8.97
N PRO A 443 3.59 37.40 -9.15
CA PRO A 443 2.50 38.37 -9.23
C PRO A 443 1.60 37.97 -10.39
N GLU A 444 0.28 38.07 -10.21
CA GLU A 444 -0.67 38.09 -11.32
C GLU A 444 -0.29 39.28 -12.21
N SER A 445 0.54 39.01 -13.23
CA SER A 445 0.87 39.98 -14.27
C SER A 445 0.02 39.67 -15.50
N GLU A 446 -0.96 40.57 -15.70
CA GLU A 446 -1.66 41.01 -16.93
C GLU A 446 -1.81 40.05 -18.12
#